data_AF-A0A0Q9N5I7-F1
#
_entry.id   AF-A0A0Q9N5I7-F1
#
_cell.length_a   1.000
_cell.length_b   1.000
_cell.length_c   1.000
_cell.angle_alpha   90.00
_cell.angle_beta   90.00
_cell.angle_gamma   90.00
#
_symmetry.space_group_name_H-M   'P 1'
#
loop_
_entity.id
_entity.type
_entity.pdbx_description
1 polymer ?
#
loop_
_entity_poly.entity_id
_entity_poly.type
_entity_poly.pdbx_seq_one_letter_code
_entity_poly.pdbx_strand_id
1 'polypeptide(L)'
;MKGIMKGLGFTFKHLTEKKVTYAYPEVPIKMPDRFRGIQYFDPEKCIVCNQCARVCPTECITLTGKANPDPEKKGKVIDTYDINFEICILCDLCTEVCPTEAIVMTNNFELSSYSRDDLFKNMEWLSNNTQNIRQENNSAMPKGGAKKDV
;
A
#
# COMPACT_ATOMS: atom_id res chain seq x y z
N MET A 1 3.93 54.88 0.86
CA MET A 1 2.95 54.51 -0.21
C MET A 1 3.52 53.61 -1.31
N LYS A 2 4.77 53.78 -1.78
CA LYS A 2 5.39 52.94 -2.84
C LYS A 2 5.36 51.42 -2.57
N GLY A 3 5.54 50.99 -1.31
CA GLY A 3 5.49 49.57 -0.94
C GLY A 3 4.11 48.93 -1.13
N ILE A 4 3.04 49.64 -0.77
CA ILE A 4 1.65 49.16 -0.93
C ILE A 4 1.32 48.98 -2.41
N MET A 5 1.67 49.97 -3.25
CA MET A 5 1.45 49.87 -4.70
C MET A 5 2.24 48.73 -5.34
N LYS A 6 3.48 48.50 -4.90
CA LYS A 6 4.29 47.37 -5.38
C LYS A 6 3.68 46.02 -4.99
N GLY A 7 3.16 45.90 -3.77
CA GLY A 7 2.46 44.69 -3.30
C GLY A 7 1.17 44.42 -4.06
N LEU A 8 0.32 45.43 -4.23
CA LEU A 8 -0.91 45.31 -5.02
C LEU A 8 -0.61 44.97 -6.49
N GLY A 9 0.40 45.59 -7.10
CA GLY A 9 0.83 45.27 -8.46
C GLY A 9 1.27 43.80 -8.61
N PHE A 10 1.94 43.24 -7.61
CA PHE A 10 2.27 41.81 -7.58
C PHE A 10 1.02 40.93 -7.50
N THR A 11 0.05 41.29 -6.65
CA THR A 11 -1.24 40.58 -6.57
C THR A 11 -2.01 40.63 -7.89
N PHE A 12 -2.11 41.80 -8.53
CA PHE A 12 -2.79 41.96 -9.82
C PHE A 12 -2.14 41.12 -10.93
N LYS A 13 -0.82 40.98 -10.92
CA LYS A 13 -0.11 40.09 -11.87
C LYS A 13 -0.63 38.64 -11.75
N HIS A 14 -0.73 38.11 -10.54
CA HIS A 14 -1.14 36.72 -10.29
C HIS A 14 -2.62 36.46 -10.60
N LEU A 15 -3.49 37.47 -10.65
CA LEU A 15 -4.90 37.29 -11.03
C LEU A 15 -5.07 36.74 -12.45
N THR A 16 -4.11 37.03 -13.34
CA THR A 16 -4.14 36.60 -14.75
C THR A 16 -3.33 35.33 -15.02
N GLU A 17 -2.58 34.84 -14.03
CA GLU A 17 -1.77 33.64 -14.19
C GLU A 17 -2.64 32.37 -14.19
N LYS A 18 -2.12 31.30 -14.80
CA LYS A 18 -2.81 30.01 -14.85
C LYS A 18 -2.93 29.43 -13.44
N LYS A 19 -4.16 29.04 -13.06
CA LYS A 19 -4.43 28.39 -11.78
C LYS A 19 -3.74 27.03 -11.70
N VAL A 20 -3.13 26.74 -10.54
CA VAL A 20 -2.48 25.46 -10.23
C VAL A 20 -3.43 24.41 -9.64
N THR A 21 -4.71 24.75 -9.49
CA THR A 21 -5.74 23.91 -8.88
C THR A 21 -6.04 22.68 -9.74
N TYR A 22 -6.16 21.52 -9.09
CA TYR A 22 -6.66 20.29 -9.70
C TYR A 22 -8.18 20.22 -9.55
N ALA A 23 -8.87 19.72 -10.58
CA ALA A 23 -10.31 19.46 -10.54
C ALA A 23 -10.58 18.08 -9.92
N TYR A 24 -10.29 17.92 -8.62
CA TYR A 24 -10.60 16.70 -7.88
C TYR A 24 -12.04 16.78 -7.33
N PRO A 25 -12.84 15.72 -7.44
CA PRO A 25 -12.50 14.35 -7.84
C PRO A 25 -12.61 14.02 -9.33
N GLU A 26 -13.06 14.94 -10.19
CA GLU A 26 -13.35 14.66 -11.61
C GLU A 26 -12.10 14.27 -12.42
N VAL A 27 -10.94 14.81 -12.06
CA VAL A 27 -9.63 14.51 -12.65
C VAL A 27 -8.75 13.87 -11.57
N PRO A 28 -8.44 12.56 -11.68
CA PRO A 28 -7.65 11.86 -10.67
C PRO A 28 -6.21 12.37 -10.65
N ILE A 29 -5.63 12.41 -9.45
CA ILE A 29 -4.22 12.80 -9.26
C ILE A 29 -3.35 11.58 -9.57
N LYS A 30 -2.42 11.74 -10.53
CA LYS A 30 -1.44 10.69 -10.83
C LYS A 30 -0.35 10.67 -9.77
N MET A 31 -0.36 9.64 -8.93
CA MET A 31 0.70 9.39 -7.95
C MET A 31 1.94 8.76 -8.62
N PRO A 32 3.15 9.00 -8.08
CA PRO A 32 4.36 8.33 -8.55
C PRO A 32 4.29 6.82 -8.28
N ASP A 33 5.05 6.01 -9.02
CA ASP A 33 5.01 4.53 -8.88
C ASP A 33 5.41 4.05 -7.47
N ARG A 34 6.35 4.73 -6.81
CA ARG A 34 6.81 4.40 -5.44
C ARG A 34 5.95 5.04 -4.35
N PHE A 35 4.74 5.48 -4.66
CA PHE A 35 3.80 5.98 -3.68
C PHE A 35 3.45 4.88 -2.67
N ARG A 36 3.28 5.27 -1.40
CA ARG A 36 2.91 4.36 -0.32
C ARG A 36 1.42 4.53 -0.02
N GLY A 37 0.60 3.77 -0.73
CA GLY A 37 -0.85 3.76 -0.55
C GLY A 37 -1.34 2.55 0.22
N ILE A 38 -2.56 2.12 -0.12
CA ILE A 38 -3.23 1.00 0.52
C ILE A 38 -2.73 -0.31 -0.09
N GLN A 39 -2.53 -1.36 0.71
CA GLN A 39 -1.93 -2.60 0.22
C GLN A 39 -2.92 -3.43 -0.62
N TYR A 40 -2.39 -4.06 -1.66
CA TYR A 40 -3.01 -5.19 -2.35
C TYR A 40 -2.36 -6.48 -1.83
N PHE A 41 -3.17 -7.52 -1.64
CA PHE A 41 -2.69 -8.82 -1.19
C PHE A 41 -3.12 -9.93 -2.14
N ASP A 42 -2.17 -10.77 -2.55
CA ASP A 42 -2.35 -11.93 -3.41
C ASP A 42 -2.16 -13.21 -2.57
N PRO A 43 -3.27 -13.87 -2.13
CA PRO A 43 -3.19 -15.05 -1.29
C PRO A 43 -2.46 -16.22 -1.94
N GLU A 44 -2.47 -16.33 -3.28
CA GLU A 44 -1.85 -17.44 -4.01
C GLU A 44 -0.32 -17.38 -3.95
N LYS A 45 0.24 -16.17 -3.80
CA LYS A 45 1.68 -15.96 -3.63
C LYS A 45 2.15 -16.11 -2.18
N CYS A 46 1.24 -16.09 -1.20
CA CYS A 46 1.62 -16.10 0.20
C CYS A 46 2.03 -17.50 0.67
N ILE A 47 3.25 -17.61 1.22
CA ILE A 47 3.79 -18.86 1.77
C ILE A 47 3.72 -18.94 3.31
N VAL A 48 2.95 -18.05 3.94
CA VAL A 48 2.75 -18.02 5.42
C VAL A 48 4.08 -17.88 6.20
N CYS A 49 5.05 -17.16 5.65
CA CYS A 49 6.39 -17.00 6.26
C CYS A 49 6.43 -16.04 7.47
N ASN A 50 5.35 -15.28 7.73
CA ASN A 50 5.22 -14.30 8.81
C ASN A 50 6.22 -13.12 8.79
N GLN A 51 6.98 -12.92 7.72
CA GLN A 51 7.97 -11.82 7.68
C GLN A 51 7.32 -10.43 7.70
N CYS A 52 6.23 -10.23 6.95
CA CYS A 52 5.49 -8.96 6.93
C CYS A 52 4.89 -8.60 8.30
N ALA A 53 4.31 -9.58 9.01
CA ALA A 53 3.77 -9.36 10.36
C ALA A 53 4.87 -9.04 11.37
N ARG A 54 6.01 -9.76 11.31
CA ARG A 54 7.16 -9.55 12.22
C ARG A 54 7.88 -8.23 12.01
N VAL A 55 7.97 -7.74 10.77
CA VAL A 55 8.64 -6.46 10.48
C VAL A 55 7.75 -5.25 10.75
N CYS A 56 6.43 -5.46 10.91
CA CYS A 56 5.48 -4.37 11.06
C CYS A 56 5.70 -3.65 12.40
N PRO A 57 6.09 -2.36 12.39
CA PRO A 57 6.47 -1.65 13.62
C PRO A 57 5.28 -1.35 14.54
N THR A 58 4.05 -1.45 14.04
CA THR A 58 2.82 -1.23 14.81
C THR A 58 2.03 -2.51 15.04
N GLU A 59 2.56 -3.67 14.62
CA GLU A 59 1.91 -4.97 14.77
C GLU A 59 0.48 -5.02 14.20
N CYS A 60 0.22 -4.23 13.15
CA CYS A 60 -1.13 -4.08 12.58
C CYS A 60 -1.59 -5.25 11.69
N ILE A 61 -0.75 -6.25 11.47
CA ILE A 61 -0.98 -7.35 10.52
C ILE A 61 -1.21 -8.65 11.28
N THR A 62 -2.37 -9.27 11.05
CA THR A 62 -2.68 -10.62 11.54
C THR A 62 -2.54 -11.62 10.40
N LEU A 63 -1.56 -12.52 10.49
CA LEU A 63 -1.36 -13.61 9.52
C LEU A 63 -1.38 -14.96 10.22
N THR A 64 -2.28 -15.85 9.80
CA THR A 64 -2.36 -17.24 10.28
C THR A 64 -2.36 -18.20 9.09
N GLY A 65 -2.04 -19.46 9.37
CA GLY A 65 -2.12 -20.51 8.35
C GLY A 65 -2.39 -21.86 8.97
N LYS A 66 -3.07 -22.70 8.20
CA LYS A 66 -3.46 -24.07 8.54
C LYS A 66 -2.62 -25.09 7.77
N ALA A 67 -2.67 -26.34 8.19
CA ALA A 67 -2.04 -27.43 7.46
C ALA A 67 -2.60 -27.50 6.03
N ASN A 68 -1.75 -27.88 5.06
CA ASN A 68 -2.23 -28.12 3.71
C ASN A 68 -3.29 -29.23 3.72
N PRO A 69 -4.47 -29.03 3.11
CA PRO A 69 -5.48 -30.09 3.01
C PRO A 69 -5.00 -31.29 2.19
N ASP A 70 -4.01 -31.09 1.32
CA ASP A 70 -3.34 -32.18 0.59
C ASP A 70 -2.20 -32.77 1.47
N PRO A 71 -2.36 -34.00 1.99
CA PRO A 71 -1.40 -34.61 2.90
C PRO A 71 -0.02 -34.88 2.26
N GLU A 72 0.07 -34.93 0.93
CA GLU A 72 1.34 -35.10 0.21
C GLU A 72 2.13 -33.78 0.12
N LYS A 73 1.44 -32.63 0.27
CA LYS A 73 2.07 -31.30 0.21
C LYS A 73 2.49 -30.82 1.58
N LYS A 74 3.79 -30.78 1.81
CA LYS A 74 4.38 -30.15 3.01
C LYS A 74 4.18 -28.63 2.96
N GLY A 75 3.76 -28.03 4.07
CA GLY A 75 3.64 -26.58 4.22
C GLY A 75 2.33 -26.14 4.88
N LYS A 76 2.15 -24.82 4.97
CA LYS A 76 0.90 -24.20 5.43
C LYS A 76 0.19 -23.55 4.26
N VAL A 77 -1.14 -23.59 4.27
CA VAL A 77 -1.97 -22.72 3.45
C VAL A 77 -2.46 -21.57 4.31
N ILE A 78 -2.60 -20.40 3.72
CA ILE A 78 -3.05 -19.21 4.45
C ILE A 78 -4.48 -19.42 4.97
N ASP A 79 -4.74 -18.89 6.16
CA ASP A 79 -6.07 -18.97 6.80
C ASP A 79 -6.63 -17.56 7.06
N THR A 80 -5.80 -16.64 7.55
CA THR A 80 -6.18 -15.24 7.77
C THR A 80 -5.06 -14.31 7.34
N TYR A 81 -5.43 -13.16 6.77
CA TYR A 81 -4.52 -12.07 6.47
C TYR A 81 -5.24 -10.72 6.57
N ASP A 82 -5.14 -10.07 7.72
CA ASP A 82 -5.88 -8.85 7.98
C ASP A 82 -4.93 -7.70 8.35
N ILE A 83 -5.30 -6.47 7.99
CA ILE A 83 -4.56 -5.25 8.32
C ILE A 83 -5.49 -4.28 9.04
N ASN A 84 -5.09 -3.85 10.24
CA ASN A 84 -5.73 -2.74 10.94
C ASN A 84 -5.13 -1.39 10.49
N PHE A 85 -5.84 -0.66 9.65
CA PHE A 85 -5.39 0.65 9.16
C PHE A 85 -5.55 1.79 10.16
N GLU A 86 -6.19 1.58 11.31
CA GLU A 86 -6.18 2.57 12.39
C GLU A 86 -4.76 2.84 12.91
N ILE A 87 -3.92 1.80 12.92
CA ILE A 87 -2.55 1.84 13.46
C ILE A 87 -1.47 1.55 12.39
N CYS A 88 -1.87 1.29 11.15
CA CYS A 88 -0.92 1.16 10.04
C CYS A 88 -0.31 2.52 9.69
N ILE A 89 1.02 2.60 9.67
CA ILE A 89 1.74 3.84 9.35
C ILE A 89 2.17 3.95 7.87
N LEU A 90 1.68 3.03 7.01
CA LEU A 90 1.95 3.00 5.56
C LEU A 90 3.45 3.09 5.21
N CYS A 91 4.31 2.41 5.99
CA CYS A 91 5.76 2.55 5.89
C CYS A 91 6.43 1.71 4.79
N ASP A 92 5.72 0.76 4.18
CA ASP A 92 6.20 -0.13 3.09
C ASP A 92 7.08 -1.32 3.49
N LEU A 93 7.46 -1.46 4.76
CA LEU A 93 8.31 -2.55 5.23
C LEU A 93 7.73 -3.96 4.95
N CYS A 94 6.40 -4.10 5.04
CA CYS A 94 5.74 -5.38 4.76
C CYS A 94 5.90 -5.84 3.31
N THR A 95 5.99 -4.91 2.36
CA THR A 95 6.17 -5.23 0.93
C THR A 95 7.64 -5.49 0.62
N GLU A 96 8.55 -4.71 1.21
CA GLU A 96 9.99 -4.86 1.02
C GLU A 96 10.49 -6.21 1.53
N VAL A 97 9.94 -6.68 2.66
CA VAL A 97 10.33 -7.96 3.25
C VAL A 97 9.65 -9.16 2.59
N CYS A 98 8.59 -8.96 1.80
CA CYS A 98 7.81 -10.09 1.27
C CYS A 98 8.61 -10.83 0.17
N PRO A 99 9.04 -12.08 0.41
CA PRO A 99 9.94 -12.77 -0.53
C PRO A 99 9.25 -13.19 -1.83
N THR A 100 7.92 -13.29 -1.82
CA THR A 100 7.09 -13.73 -2.96
C THR A 100 6.24 -12.61 -3.55
N GLU A 101 6.37 -11.38 -3.04
CA GLU A 101 5.56 -10.23 -3.47
C GLU A 101 4.05 -10.49 -3.36
N ALA A 102 3.65 -11.26 -2.35
CA ALA A 102 2.25 -11.51 -2.02
C ALA A 102 1.56 -10.25 -1.47
N ILE A 103 2.31 -9.32 -0.87
CA ILE A 103 1.79 -8.02 -0.46
C ILE A 103 2.58 -6.91 -1.14
N VAL A 104 1.86 -5.97 -1.76
CA VAL A 104 2.43 -4.83 -2.47
C VAL A 104 1.60 -3.57 -2.22
N MET A 105 2.20 -2.40 -2.43
CA MET A 105 1.46 -1.13 -2.36
C MET A 105 0.63 -0.91 -3.63
N THR A 106 -0.46 -0.18 -3.49
CA THR A 106 -1.16 0.46 -4.60
C THR A 106 -0.98 1.98 -4.51
N ASN A 107 -1.39 2.68 -5.57
CA ASN A 107 -1.52 4.13 -5.57
C ASN A 107 -2.87 4.62 -5.04
N ASN A 108 -3.69 3.72 -4.45
CA ASN A 108 -4.94 4.09 -3.81
C ASN A 108 -4.64 4.73 -2.45
N PHE A 109 -5.28 5.86 -2.15
CA PHE A 109 -5.08 6.63 -0.91
C PHE A 109 -6.39 7.00 -0.21
N GLU A 110 -7.54 6.73 -0.82
CA GLU A 110 -8.86 7.14 -0.35
C GLU A 110 -9.40 6.13 0.67
N LEU A 111 -8.87 6.15 1.89
CA LEU A 111 -9.20 5.18 2.96
C LEU A 111 -10.20 5.71 4.00
N SER A 112 -10.60 6.98 3.91
CA SER A 112 -11.49 7.61 4.88
C SER A 112 -12.80 6.82 5.05
N SER A 113 -13.22 6.60 6.31
CA SER A 113 -14.50 5.97 6.63
C SER A 113 -15.23 6.66 7.79
N TYR A 114 -16.51 6.35 7.96
CA TYR A 114 -17.36 6.87 9.02
C TYR A 114 -17.27 6.08 10.33
N SER A 115 -16.90 4.79 10.28
CA SER A 115 -16.68 3.96 11.46
C SER A 115 -15.22 3.52 11.55
N ARG A 116 -14.75 3.34 12.78
CA ARG A 116 -13.43 2.79 13.09
C ARG A 116 -13.30 1.34 12.60
N ASP A 117 -14.38 0.57 12.70
CA ASP A 117 -14.40 -0.84 12.32
C ASP A 117 -14.14 -1.01 10.82
N ASP A 118 -14.50 -0.02 9.99
CA ASP A 118 -14.23 -0.05 8.56
C ASP A 118 -12.74 0.10 8.24
N LEU A 119 -11.89 0.54 9.18
CA LEU A 119 -10.43 0.60 8.98
C LEU A 119 -9.75 -0.75 9.16
N PHE A 120 -10.47 -1.76 9.66
CA PHE A 120 -10.01 -3.13 9.64
C PHE A 120 -10.30 -3.76 8.28
N LYS A 121 -9.27 -4.14 7.53
CA LYS A 121 -9.41 -4.77 6.21
C LYS A 121 -8.97 -6.22 6.28
N ASN A 122 -9.89 -7.10 5.96
CA ASN A 122 -9.63 -8.53 5.90
C ASN A 122 -8.94 -8.94 4.58
N MET A 123 -8.54 -10.21 4.51
CA MET A 123 -7.87 -10.77 3.33
C MET A 123 -8.66 -10.57 2.04
N GLU A 124 -9.99 -10.75 2.09
CA GLU A 124 -10.86 -10.58 0.92
C GLU A 124 -10.84 -9.14 0.39
N TRP A 125 -10.96 -8.16 1.29
CA TRP A 125 -10.92 -6.75 0.92
C TRP A 125 -9.57 -6.40 0.28
N LEU A 126 -8.47 -6.86 0.88
CA LEU A 126 -7.12 -6.62 0.38
C LEU A 126 -6.87 -7.30 -0.98
N SER A 127 -7.43 -8.49 -1.21
CA SER A 127 -7.35 -9.16 -2.52
C SER A 127 -8.23 -8.52 -3.58
N ASN A 128 -9.25 -7.77 -3.19
CA ASN A 128 -10.11 -7.03 -4.11
C ASN A 128 -9.56 -5.63 -4.44
N ASN A 129 -8.54 -5.14 -3.72
CA ASN A 129 -7.86 -3.88 -3.98
C ASN A 129 -6.92 -3.93 -5.23
N THR A 130 -7.48 -4.28 -6.38
CA THR A 130 -6.74 -4.65 -7.60
C THR A 130 -6.35 -3.47 -8.49
N GLN A 131 -6.80 -2.26 -8.15
CA GLN A 131 -6.58 -1.07 -8.98
C GLN A 131 -5.29 -0.35 -8.57
N ASN A 132 -4.60 0.21 -9.57
CA ASN A 132 -3.38 1.00 -9.38
C ASN A 132 -2.28 0.29 -8.57
N ILE A 133 -2.12 -1.02 -8.76
CA ILE A 133 -1.06 -1.80 -8.11
C ILE A 133 0.31 -1.29 -8.60
N ARG A 134 1.23 -1.07 -7.66
CA ARG A 134 2.62 -0.70 -7.97
C ARG A 134 3.28 -1.76 -8.86
N GLN A 135 3.94 -1.33 -9.92
CA GLN A 135 4.53 -2.25 -10.90
C GLN A 135 5.85 -2.85 -10.42
N GLU A 136 6.66 -2.07 -9.70
CA GLU A 136 7.98 -2.49 -9.24
C GLU A 136 8.12 -2.37 -7.71
N ASN A 137 8.35 -3.50 -7.02
CA ASN A 137 8.93 -3.44 -5.67
C ASN A 137 10.45 -3.39 -5.80
N ASN A 138 11.01 -2.19 -5.75
CA ASN A 138 12.47 -1.98 -5.73
C ASN A 138 13.06 -2.47 -4.39
N SER A 139 13.19 -3.78 -4.22
CA SER A 139 13.95 -4.37 -3.12
C SER A 139 15.41 -4.44 -3.54
N ALA A 140 16.25 -3.56 -2.98
CA ALA A 140 17.70 -3.59 -3.15
C ALA A 140 18.36 -4.82 -2.48
N MET A 141 17.59 -5.68 -1.81
CA MET A 141 18.06 -6.91 -1.20
C MET A 141 17.88 -8.10 -2.17
N PRO A 142 18.86 -9.02 -2.28
CA PRO A 142 18.69 -10.26 -3.02
C PRO A 142 17.46 -10.99 -2.49
N LYS A 143 16.43 -11.14 -3.33
CA LYS A 143 15.23 -11.92 -2.99
C LYS A 143 15.69 -13.36 -2.75
N GLY A 144 15.67 -13.78 -1.49
CA GLY A 144 16.08 -15.11 -1.04
C GLY A 144 15.09 -16.17 -1.52
N GLY A 145 15.10 -16.48 -2.81
CA GLY A 145 14.49 -17.68 -3.35
C GLY A 145 15.48 -18.83 -3.16
N ALA A 146 15.06 -19.89 -2.46
CA ALA A 146 15.74 -21.17 -2.59
C ALA A 146 15.80 -21.51 -4.08
N LYS A 147 17.01 -21.62 -4.64
CA LYS A 147 17.19 -22.15 -5.99
C LYS A 147 16.49 -23.51 -6.02
N LYS A 148 15.47 -23.65 -6.86
CA LYS A 148 15.05 -24.98 -7.30
C LYS A 148 16.11 -25.40 -8.30
N ASP A 149 17.05 -26.22 -7.84
CA ASP A 149 17.96 -26.93 -8.73
C ASP A 149 17.10 -27.83 -9.62
N VAL A 150 17.01 -27.47 -10.90
CA VAL A 150 16.61 -28.33 -12.02
C VAL A 150 17.65 -28.16 -13.10
#